data_AF-A0A6V7IPM1-F1
#
_entry.id   AF-A0A6V7IPM1-F1
#
_cell.length_a   1.000
_cell.length_b   1.000
_cell.length_c   1.000
_cell.angle_alpha   90.00
_cell.angle_beta   90.00
_cell.angle_gamma   90.00
#
_symmetry.space_group_name_H-M   'P 1'
#
loop_
_entity.id
_entity.type
_entity.pdbx_description
1 polymer ?
#
loop_
_entity_poly.entity_id
_entity_poly.type
_entity_poly.pdbx_seq_one_letter_code
_entity_poly.pdbx_strand_id
1 'polypeptide(L)'
;IDFVAHDDIPYATDEGDDDVYAFLKAKGMFVATQRTEGVSTSDIVARIVKDYDIYVRRNLARGYSAKELNVSFLNEKKFRLQNKFDDLKDKGKRVIENIEEKRVDMLSKWEEKSRDFIDAFLLLFGREGRL
;
A
#
# COMPACT_ATOMS: atom_id res chain seq x y z
N ILE A 1 -53.59 4.70 -10.32
CA ILE A 1 -52.51 5.12 -9.40
C ILE A 1 -53.09 6.22 -8.55
N ASP A 2 -53.32 5.95 -7.27
CA ASP A 2 -53.94 6.92 -6.36
C ASP A 2 -52.89 7.91 -5.83
N PHE A 3 -51.69 7.42 -5.52
CA PHE A 3 -50.55 8.22 -5.06
C PHE A 3 -49.24 7.72 -5.66
N VAL A 4 -48.27 8.62 -5.73
CA VAL A 4 -46.87 8.33 -6.09
C VAL A 4 -45.98 8.70 -4.91
N ALA A 5 -45.06 7.82 -4.54
CA ALA A 5 -44.15 8.06 -3.42
C ALA A 5 -42.69 8.09 -3.89
N HIS A 6 -41.97 9.17 -3.58
CA HIS A 6 -40.54 9.35 -3.85
C HIS A 6 -39.95 10.36 -2.84
N ASP A 7 -38.62 10.52 -2.78
CA ASP A 7 -38.03 11.64 -2.05
C ASP A 7 -38.43 12.99 -2.68
N ASP A 8 -38.48 14.05 -1.87
CA ASP A 8 -39.04 15.36 -2.28
C ASP A 8 -38.05 16.23 -3.07
N ILE A 9 -36.84 15.73 -3.32
CA ILE A 9 -35.82 16.47 -4.05
C ILE A 9 -36.28 16.61 -5.51
N PRO A 10 -36.26 17.82 -6.11
CA PRO A 10 -36.57 18.01 -7.52
C PRO A 10 -35.76 17.09 -8.42
N TYR A 11 -36.45 16.31 -9.27
CA TYR A 11 -35.79 15.36 -10.15
C TYR A 11 -35.76 15.92 -11.57
N ALA A 12 -34.71 16.69 -11.84
CA ALA A 12 -34.50 17.33 -13.13
C ALA A 12 -34.11 16.31 -14.21
N THR A 13 -34.47 16.59 -15.46
CA THR A 13 -34.03 15.82 -16.63
C THR A 13 -33.27 16.68 -17.63
N ASP A 14 -32.42 16.05 -18.42
CA ASP A 14 -31.64 16.72 -19.47
C ASP A 14 -32.55 17.34 -20.57
N GLU A 15 -33.84 17.00 -20.58
CA GLU A 15 -34.85 17.50 -21.53
C GLU A 15 -35.49 18.83 -21.09
N GLY A 16 -35.02 19.41 -19.97
CA GLY A 16 -35.42 20.76 -19.54
C GLY A 16 -36.61 20.81 -18.57
N ASP A 17 -37.01 19.67 -18.01
CA ASP A 17 -37.94 19.65 -16.88
C ASP A 17 -37.17 19.78 -15.56
N ASP A 18 -37.47 20.82 -14.78
CA ASP A 18 -36.83 21.09 -13.49
C ASP A 18 -37.24 20.05 -12.43
N ASP A 19 -38.42 19.43 -12.55
CA ASP A 19 -38.89 18.34 -11.71
C ASP A 19 -40.00 17.53 -12.38
N VAL A 20 -39.68 16.29 -12.79
CA VAL A 20 -40.65 15.39 -13.44
C VAL A 20 -41.87 15.05 -12.55
N TYR A 21 -41.79 15.27 -11.24
CA TYR A 21 -42.90 15.04 -10.30
C TYR A 21 -43.75 16.29 -10.05
N ALA A 22 -43.41 17.46 -10.63
CA ALA A 22 -44.09 18.73 -10.36
C ALA A 22 -45.60 18.66 -10.59
N PHE A 23 -46.05 18.01 -11.67
CA PHE A 23 -47.48 17.88 -11.99
C PHE A 23 -48.25 17.00 -10.98
N LEU A 24 -47.58 16.04 -10.35
CA LEU A 24 -48.16 15.16 -9.32
C LEU A 24 -48.23 15.88 -7.97
N LYS A 25 -47.18 16.65 -7.64
CA LYS A 25 -47.14 17.54 -6.48
C LYS A 25 -48.28 18.56 -6.53
N ALA A 26 -48.47 19.22 -7.69
CA ALA A 26 -49.54 20.21 -7.90
C ALA A 26 -50.97 19.62 -7.76
N LYS A 27 -51.14 18.33 -8.03
CA LYS A 27 -52.43 17.61 -7.89
C LYS A 27 -52.66 17.04 -6.49
N GLY A 28 -51.72 17.19 -5.55
CA GLY A 28 -51.81 16.58 -4.22
C GLY A 28 -51.70 15.05 -4.23
N MET A 29 -51.14 14.48 -5.30
CA MET A 29 -51.00 13.02 -5.49
C MET A 29 -49.60 12.50 -5.13
N PHE A 30 -48.69 13.36 -4.68
CA PHE A 30 -47.31 13.03 -4.34
C PHE A 30 -47.13 12.85 -2.82
N VAL A 31 -46.53 11.74 -2.42
CA VAL A 31 -46.23 11.40 -1.02
C VAL A 31 -44.72 11.42 -0.83
N ALA A 32 -44.21 12.44 -0.12
CA ALA A 32 -42.79 12.58 0.15
C ALA A 32 -42.28 11.49 1.11
N THR A 33 -41.19 10.85 0.73
CA THR A 33 -40.47 9.86 1.54
C THR A 33 -39.11 10.40 2.00
N GLN A 34 -38.52 9.79 3.02
CA GLN A 34 -37.22 10.19 3.55
C GLN A 34 -36.12 9.23 3.07
N ARG A 35 -34.98 9.81 2.68
CA ARG A 35 -33.80 9.02 2.30
C ARG A 35 -33.17 8.41 3.55
N THR A 36 -32.62 7.21 3.42
CA THR A 36 -31.81 6.60 4.48
C THR A 36 -30.38 7.11 4.37
N GLU A 37 -29.87 7.74 5.42
CA GLU A 37 -28.48 8.20 5.47
C GLU A 37 -27.50 7.01 5.51
N GLY A 38 -26.31 7.21 4.95
CA GLY A 38 -25.23 6.21 5.00
C GLY A 38 -25.40 5.00 4.07
N VAL A 39 -26.45 4.98 3.23
CA VAL A 39 -26.62 3.96 2.19
C VAL A 39 -27.04 4.59 0.86
N SER A 40 -26.29 4.31 -0.19
CA SER A 40 -26.66 4.66 -1.57
C SER A 40 -25.95 3.73 -2.55
N THR A 41 -26.46 3.64 -3.78
CA THR A 41 -25.79 2.89 -4.85
C THR A 41 -24.37 3.40 -5.07
N SER A 42 -24.17 4.72 -5.06
CA SER A 42 -22.85 5.34 -5.22
C SER A 42 -21.88 4.97 -4.11
N ASP A 43 -22.34 4.94 -2.86
CA ASP A 43 -21.52 4.52 -1.71
C ASP A 43 -21.14 3.03 -1.82
N ILE A 44 -22.07 2.16 -2.20
CA ILE A 44 -21.79 0.74 -2.43
C ILE A 44 -20.75 0.56 -3.55
N VAL A 45 -20.92 1.26 -4.67
CA VAL A 45 -19.96 1.22 -5.79
C VAL A 45 -18.59 1.72 -5.35
N ALA A 46 -18.53 2.83 -4.60
CA ALA A 46 -17.28 3.37 -4.09
C ALA A 46 -16.53 2.38 -3.19
N ARG A 47 -17.25 1.64 -2.33
CA ARG A 47 -16.66 0.58 -1.49
C ARG A 47 -16.10 -0.57 -2.33
N ILE A 48 -16.84 -1.02 -3.34
CA ILE A 48 -16.39 -2.08 -4.26
C ILE A 48 -15.11 -1.65 -5.00
N VAL A 49 -15.09 -0.42 -5.53
CA VAL A 49 -13.93 0.12 -6.27
C VAL A 49 -12.72 0.27 -5.36
N LYS A 50 -12.92 0.78 -4.13
CA LYS A 50 -11.84 0.92 -3.14
C LYS A 50 -11.15 -0.40 -2.83
N ASP A 51 -11.92 -1.47 -2.69
CA ASP A 51 -11.41 -2.79 -2.32
C ASP A 51 -10.96 -3.63 -3.53
N TYR A 52 -11.04 -3.08 -4.75
CA TYR A 52 -10.71 -3.79 -6.00
C TYR A 52 -9.26 -4.25 -6.04
N ASP A 53 -8.28 -3.43 -5.61
CA ASP A 53 -6.87 -3.80 -5.61
C ASP A 53 -6.59 -4.99 -4.66
N ILE A 54 -7.23 -4.99 -3.48
CA ILE A 54 -7.12 -6.10 -2.52
C ILE A 54 -7.73 -7.37 -3.10
N TYR A 55 -8.88 -7.27 -3.77
CA TYR A 55 -9.49 -8.38 -4.49
C TYR A 55 -8.55 -8.97 -5.56
N VAL A 56 -7.95 -8.12 -6.40
CA VAL A 56 -7.04 -8.55 -7.47
C VAL A 56 -5.81 -9.25 -6.90
N ARG A 57 -5.09 -8.62 -5.97
CA ARG A 57 -3.85 -9.20 -5.40
C ARG A 57 -4.08 -10.55 -4.74
N ARG A 58 -5.17 -10.67 -3.98
CA ARG A 58 -5.55 -11.92 -3.29
C ARG A 58 -5.85 -13.04 -4.27
N ASN A 59 -6.52 -12.77 -5.39
CA ASN A 59 -6.84 -13.80 -6.38
C ASN A 59 -5.63 -14.14 -7.26
N LEU A 60 -4.78 -13.18 -7.60
CA LEU A 60 -3.49 -13.46 -8.26
C LEU A 60 -2.62 -14.40 -7.40
N ALA A 61 -2.56 -14.17 -6.08
CA ALA A 61 -1.83 -15.06 -5.15
C ALA A 61 -2.43 -16.48 -5.05
N ARG A 62 -3.71 -16.64 -5.37
CA ARG A 62 -4.40 -17.95 -5.44
C ARG A 62 -4.23 -18.66 -6.78
N GLY A 63 -3.55 -18.03 -7.75
CA GLY A 63 -3.25 -18.61 -9.06
C GLY A 63 -4.21 -18.24 -10.18
N TYR A 64 -5.17 -17.33 -9.94
CA TYR A 64 -5.98 -16.76 -11.03
C TYR A 64 -5.11 -15.90 -11.95
N SER A 65 -5.38 -15.94 -13.24
CA SER A 65 -4.67 -15.12 -14.22
C SER A 65 -5.22 -13.69 -14.26
N ALA A 66 -4.37 -12.71 -14.61
CA ALA A 66 -4.79 -11.32 -14.77
C ALA A 66 -5.89 -11.15 -15.85
N LYS A 67 -5.90 -12.02 -16.86
CA LYS A 67 -6.91 -12.05 -17.91
C LYS A 67 -8.30 -12.42 -17.37
N GLU A 68 -8.38 -13.41 -16.47
CA GLU A 68 -9.64 -13.81 -15.82
C GLU A 68 -10.18 -12.74 -14.88
N LEU A 69 -9.28 -11.95 -14.28
CA LEU A 69 -9.62 -10.84 -13.39
C LEU A 69 -9.85 -9.52 -14.13
N ASN A 70 -9.85 -9.53 -15.47
CA ASN A 70 -9.96 -8.36 -16.35
C ASN A 70 -8.99 -7.22 -15.97
N VAL A 71 -7.79 -7.58 -15.50
CA VAL A 71 -6.75 -6.64 -15.12
C VAL A 71 -5.78 -6.54 -16.29
N SER A 72 -5.60 -5.32 -16.80
CA SER A 72 -4.62 -5.09 -17.86
C SER A 72 -3.21 -5.53 -17.42
N PHE A 73 -2.50 -6.20 -18.33
CA PHE A 73 -1.16 -6.79 -18.18
C PHE A 73 -0.09 -5.83 -17.59
N LEU A 74 -0.35 -4.52 -17.65
CA LEU A 74 0.50 -3.47 -17.07
C LEU A 74 0.61 -3.57 -15.53
N ASN A 75 -0.48 -3.93 -14.85
CA ASN A 75 -0.48 -4.07 -13.39
C ASN A 75 0.27 -5.33 -12.94
N GLU A 76 0.15 -6.42 -13.71
CA GLU A 76 0.89 -7.66 -13.45
C GLU A 76 2.41 -7.43 -13.55
N LYS A 77 2.86 -6.75 -14.60
CA LYS A 77 4.28 -6.38 -14.75
C LYS A 77 4.76 -5.44 -13.65
N LYS A 78 3.97 -4.44 -13.26
CA LYS A 78 4.29 -3.52 -12.15
C LYS A 78 4.46 -4.29 -10.83
N PHE A 79 3.57 -5.24 -10.54
CA PHE A 79 3.63 -6.05 -9.33
C PHE A 79 4.86 -6.98 -9.31
N ARG A 80 5.15 -7.62 -10.45
CA ARG A 80 6.35 -8.46 -10.61
C ARG A 80 7.64 -7.64 -10.49
N LEU A 81 7.62 -6.37 -10.89
CA LEU A 81 8.74 -5.45 -10.72
C LEU A 81 8.91 -5.03 -9.25
N GLN A 82 7.83 -4.70 -8.55
CA GLN A 82 7.87 -4.36 -7.12
C GLN A 82 8.44 -5.50 -6.27
N ASN A 83 7.95 -6.74 -6.45
CA ASN A 83 8.47 -7.89 -5.70
C ASN A 83 9.96 -8.15 -5.98
N LYS A 84 10.40 -7.95 -7.24
CA LYS A 84 11.82 -8.05 -7.59
C LYS A 84 12.65 -6.92 -6.95
N PHE A 85 12.09 -5.72 -6.84
CA PHE A 85 12.76 -4.58 -6.23
C PHE A 85 12.93 -4.78 -4.73
N ASP A 86 11.91 -5.31 -4.05
CA ASP A 86 11.96 -5.62 -2.62
C ASP A 86 12.99 -6.72 -2.33
N ASP A 87 13.05 -7.80 -3.13
CA ASP A 87 14.09 -8.84 -2.98
C ASP A 87 15.50 -8.29 -3.24
N LEU A 88 15.66 -7.38 -4.21
CA LEU A 88 16.93 -6.69 -4.47
C LEU A 88 17.35 -5.81 -3.30
N LYS A 89 16.40 -5.07 -2.71
CA LYS A 89 16.62 -4.21 -1.55
C LYS A 89 17.04 -5.03 -0.33
N ASP A 90 16.37 -6.14 -0.07
CA ASP A 90 16.69 -7.04 1.05
C ASP A 90 18.03 -7.74 0.87
N LYS A 91 18.38 -8.14 -0.36
CA LYS A 91 19.72 -8.66 -0.68
C LYS A 91 20.79 -7.59 -0.48
N GLY A 92 20.54 -6.37 -0.94
CA GLY A 92 21.45 -5.24 -0.75
C GLY A 92 21.68 -4.94 0.73
N LYS A 93 20.61 -4.91 1.53
CA LYS A 93 20.71 -4.69 2.98
C LYS A 93 21.54 -5.76 3.67
N ARG A 94 21.31 -7.04 3.35
CA ARG A 94 22.11 -8.16 3.86
C ARG A 94 23.58 -8.07 3.49
N VAL A 95 23.92 -7.64 2.27
CA VAL A 95 25.32 -7.46 1.86
C VAL A 95 25.99 -6.33 2.67
N ILE A 96 25.29 -5.23 2.90
CA ILE A 96 25.79 -4.12 3.72
C ILE A 96 26.02 -4.57 5.16
N GLU A 97 25.05 -5.25 5.77
CA GLU A 97 25.16 -5.80 7.13
C GLU A 97 26.38 -6.75 7.25
N ASN A 98 26.58 -7.65 6.29
CA ASN A 98 27.75 -8.54 6.28
C ASN A 98 29.10 -7.81 6.11
N ILE A 99 29.13 -6.70 5.38
CA ILE A 99 30.34 -5.88 5.22
C ILE A 99 30.63 -5.13 6.53
N GLU A 100 29.60 -4.62 7.20
CA GLU A 100 29.72 -3.93 8.48
C GLU A 100 30.24 -4.88 9.56
N GLU A 101 29.65 -6.08 9.69
CA GLU A 101 30.13 -7.12 10.60
C GLU A 101 31.60 -7.49 10.35
N LYS A 102 31.98 -7.70 9.09
CA LYS A 102 33.37 -7.99 8.73
C LYS A 102 34.32 -6.84 9.04
N ARG A 103 33.89 -5.58 8.89
CA ARG A 103 34.72 -4.42 9.27
C ARG A 103 34.92 -4.37 10.78
N VAL A 104 33.87 -4.62 11.56
CA VAL A 104 33.96 -4.68 13.02
C VAL A 104 34.89 -5.80 13.47
N ASP A 105 34.77 -7.00 12.89
CA ASP A 105 35.66 -8.15 13.17
C ASP A 105 37.13 -7.91 12.76
N MET A 106 37.36 -7.18 11.66
CA MET A 106 38.71 -6.79 11.26
C MET A 106 39.33 -5.75 12.20
N LEU A 107 38.53 -4.80 12.71
CA LEU A 107 38.99 -3.79 13.66
C LEU A 107 39.35 -4.40 15.02
N SER A 108 38.52 -5.32 15.54
CA SER A 108 38.80 -6.01 16.80
C SER A 108 40.07 -6.86 16.71
N LYS A 109 40.25 -7.61 15.61
CA LYS A 109 41.47 -8.39 15.36
C LYS A 109 42.73 -7.52 15.25
N TRP A 110 42.62 -6.33 14.67
CA TRP A 110 43.74 -5.39 14.60
C TRP A 110 44.07 -4.80 15.97
N GLU A 111 43.06 -4.48 16.78
CA GLU A 111 43.25 -3.98 18.14
C GLU A 111 43.92 -5.02 19.05
N GLU A 112 43.52 -6.29 18.96
CA GLU A 112 44.13 -7.41 19.67
C GLU A 112 45.60 -7.60 19.27
N LYS A 113 45.89 -7.69 17.97
CA LYS A 113 47.27 -7.79 17.48
C LYS A 113 48.13 -6.58 17.82
N SER A 114 47.55 -5.39 17.84
CA SER A 114 48.24 -4.16 18.22
C SER A 114 48.65 -4.21 19.69
N ARG A 115 47.78 -4.70 20.58
CA ARG A 115 48.12 -4.92 22.00
C ARG A 115 49.26 -5.91 22.16
N ASP A 116 49.21 -7.06 21.50
CA ASP A 116 50.30 -8.04 21.55
C ASP A 116 51.63 -7.47 21.04
N PHE A 117 51.58 -6.64 19.99
CA PHE A 117 52.78 -6.00 19.44
C PHE A 117 53.34 -4.94 20.40
N ILE A 118 52.49 -4.14 21.04
CA ILE A 118 52.89 -3.17 22.06
C ILE A 118 53.48 -3.89 23.28
N ASP A 119 52.87 -4.99 23.73
CA ASP A 119 53.36 -5.76 24.87
C ASP A 119 54.71 -6.42 24.55
N ALA A 120 54.88 -6.99 23.35
CA ALA A 120 56.16 -7.52 22.88
C ALA A 120 57.23 -6.42 22.77
N PHE A 121 56.87 -5.24 22.28
CA PHE A 121 57.76 -4.08 22.20
C PHE A 121 58.17 -3.59 23.60
N LEU A 122 57.22 -3.47 24.53
CA LEU A 122 57.48 -3.09 25.92
C LEU A 122 58.29 -4.15 26.67
N LEU A 123 58.16 -5.44 26.34
CA LEU A 123 59.04 -6.49 26.89
C LEU A 123 60.47 -6.36 26.36
N LEU A 124 60.64 -6.02 25.09
CA LEU A 124 61.96 -5.87 24.46
C LEU A 124 62.69 -4.60 24.96
N PHE A 125 61.96 -3.54 25.32
CA PHE A 125 62.55 -2.22 25.63
C PHE A 125 62.23 -1.65 27.03
N GLY A 126 61.26 -2.20 27.76
CA GLY A 126 60.67 -1.57 28.95
C GLY A 126 61.28 -1.96 30.30
N ARG A 127 62.16 -2.97 30.37
CA ARG A 127 62.83 -3.36 31.63
C ARG A 127 64.34 -3.11 31.64
N GLU A 128 65.00 -3.04 30.49
CA GLU A 128 66.43 -2.70 30.37
C GLU A 128 66.80 -1.94 29.07
N GLY A 129 65.90 -1.13 28.51
CA GLY A 129 66.18 -0.34 27.31
C GLY A 129 67.18 0.80 27.57
N ARG A 130 68.49 0.51 27.50
CA ARG A 130 69.53 1.51 27.27
C ARG A 130 69.45 1.99 25.83
N LEU A 131 69.09 3.26 25.64
CA LEU A 131 69.75 4.12 24.66
C LEU A 131 70.72 5.01 25.42
#